data_AF-A0A2V8H7C4-F1
#
_entry.id   AF-A0A2V8H7C4-F1
#
_cell.length_a   1.000
_cell.length_b   1.000
_cell.length_c   1.000
_cell.angle_alpha   90.00
_cell.angle_beta   90.00
_cell.angle_gamma   90.00
#
_symmetry.space_group_name_H-M   'P 1'
#
loop_
_entity.id
_entity.type
_entity.pdbx_description
1 polymer ?
#
loop_
_entity_poly.entity_id
_entity_poly.type
_entity_poly.pdbx_seq_one_letter_code
_entity_poly.pdbx_strand_id
1 'polypeptide(L)'
;MHFEKIWIEQCRATRAIKRRFGVKNALDYLVGEKLRMFAAAARHDDAFALELPRFLAAIWRVFNEYELAGYVGMQKPTVRRQLRALLYFS
;
A
#
# COMPACT_ATOMS: atom_id res chain seq x y z
N MET A 1 -6.92 1.21 -21.52
CA MET A 1 -5.77 1.10 -20.59
C MET A 1 -6.34 0.66 -19.25
N HIS A 2 -5.80 -0.40 -18.65
CA HIS A 2 -6.32 -0.97 -17.38
C HIS A 2 -5.53 -0.37 -16.21
N PHE A 3 -6.00 0.77 -15.69
CA PHE A 3 -5.33 1.50 -14.61
C PHE A 3 -5.45 0.81 -13.25
N GLU A 4 -6.45 -0.05 -13.09
CA GLU A 4 -6.69 -0.84 -11.88
C GLU A 4 -5.58 -1.86 -11.60
N LYS A 5 -4.77 -2.23 -12.61
CA LYS A 5 -3.62 -3.16 -12.47
C LYS A 5 -2.28 -2.45 -12.30
N ILE A 6 -2.27 -1.11 -12.23
CA ILE A 6 -1.04 -0.32 -12.08
C ILE A 6 -0.25 -0.68 -10.81
N TRP A 7 -0.94 -1.21 -9.79
CA TRP A 7 -0.34 -1.63 -8.53
C TRP A 7 0.71 -2.72 -8.71
N ILE A 8 0.63 -3.55 -9.76
CA ILE A 8 1.62 -4.60 -10.06
C ILE A 8 2.99 -3.99 -10.32
N GLU A 9 3.05 -2.98 -11.19
CA GLU A 9 4.29 -2.27 -11.51
C GLU A 9 4.77 -1.43 -10.32
N GLN A 10 3.85 -0.86 -9.54
CA GLN A 10 4.20 -0.15 -8.31
C GLN A 10 4.88 -1.11 -7.30
N CYS A 11 4.36 -2.32 -7.11
CA CYS A 11 4.98 -3.34 -6.27
C CYS A 11 6.37 -3.76 -6.78
N ARG A 12 6.57 -3.85 -8.11
CA ARG A 12 7.89 -4.10 -8.71
C ARG A 12 8.86 -2.96 -8.42
N ALA A 13 8.44 -1.72 -8.62
CA ALA A 13 9.23 -0.53 -8.29
C ALA A 13 9.58 -0.49 -6.79
N THR A 14 8.65 -0.85 -5.91
CA THR A 14 8.90 -0.92 -4.46
C THR A 14 10.02 -1.89 -4.10
N ARG A 15 10.13 -3.05 -4.77
CA ARG A 15 11.26 -3.97 -4.53
C ARG A 15 12.59 -3.34 -4.93
N ALA A 16 12.63 -2.57 -6.01
CA ALA A 16 13.83 -1.84 -6.41
C ALA A 16 14.17 -0.72 -5.41
N ILE A 17 13.16 0.02 -4.94
CA ILE A 17 13.32 1.06 -3.92
C ILE A 17 13.82 0.46 -2.61
N LYS A 18 13.23 -0.64 -2.13
CA LYS A 18 13.63 -1.34 -0.90
C LYS A 18 15.10 -1.73 -0.94
N ARG A 19 15.59 -2.22 -2.09
CA ARG A 19 17.00 -2.59 -2.28
C ARG A 19 17.95 -1.39 -2.34
N ARG A 20 17.55 -0.28 -2.96
CA ARG A 20 18.44 0.88 -3.20
C ARG A 20 18.40 1.93 -2.09
N PHE A 21 17.25 2.11 -1.45
CA PHE A 21 16.97 3.22 -0.53
C PHE A 21 16.43 2.74 0.83
N GLY A 22 16.34 1.43 1.04
CA GLY A 22 15.90 0.83 2.30
C GLY A 22 14.39 0.76 2.48
N VAL A 23 14.00 0.10 3.59
CA VAL A 23 12.62 -0.29 3.87
C VAL A 23 11.69 0.90 4.09
N LYS A 24 12.14 1.93 4.82
CA LYS A 24 11.33 3.13 5.10
C LYS A 24 10.88 3.83 3.81
N ASN A 25 11.79 4.07 2.87
CA ASN A 25 11.45 4.71 1.59
C ASN A 25 10.50 3.86 0.76
N ALA A 26 10.64 2.54 0.81
CA ALA A 26 9.71 1.63 0.13
C ALA A 26 8.31 1.68 0.74
N LEU A 27 8.20 1.78 2.08
CA LEU A 27 6.92 1.93 2.79
C LEU A 27 6.28 3.30 2.54
N ASP A 28 7.06 4.38 2.58
CA ASP A 28 6.59 5.74 2.26
C ASP A 28 5.97 5.78 0.85
N TYR A 29 6.65 5.17 -0.13
CA TYR A 29 6.14 5.08 -1.49
C TYR A 29 4.89 4.19 -1.61
N LEU A 30 4.97 2.91 -1.22
CA LEU A 30 3.89 1.97 -1.54
C LEU A 30 2.69 2.12 -0.61
N VAL A 31 2.92 2.33 0.69
CA VAL A 31 1.87 2.37 1.71
C VAL A 31 1.46 3.81 2.01
N GLY A 32 2.43 4.71 2.20
CA GLY A 32 2.17 6.12 2.53
C GLY A 32 1.52 6.91 1.39
N GLU A 33 1.82 6.55 0.15
CA GLU A 33 1.34 7.24 -1.04
C GLU A 33 0.41 6.35 -1.89
N LYS A 34 0.94 5.27 -2.52
CA LYS A 34 0.20 4.53 -3.55
C LYS A 34 -1.04 3.80 -3.02
N LEU A 35 -0.94 3.10 -1.89
CA LEU A 35 -2.09 2.42 -1.28
C LEU A 35 -3.21 3.42 -0.95
N ARG A 36 -2.87 4.58 -0.42
CA ARG A 36 -3.86 5.59 -0.04
C ARG A 36 -4.55 6.21 -1.25
N MET A 37 -3.81 6.49 -2.32
CA MET A 37 -4.39 6.94 -3.59
C MET A 37 -5.29 5.87 -4.20
N PHE A 38 -4.83 4.61 -4.24
CA PHE A 38 -5.60 3.50 -4.79
C PHE A 38 -6.89 3.26 -4.00
N ALA A 39 -6.82 3.27 -2.68
CA ALA A 39 -7.99 3.14 -1.81
C ALA A 39 -8.97 4.32 -1.92
N ALA A 40 -8.49 5.52 -2.27
CA ALA A 40 -9.36 6.64 -2.58
C ALA A 40 -10.09 6.44 -3.92
N ALA A 41 -9.39 5.97 -4.96
CA ALA A 41 -9.99 5.64 -6.25
C ALA A 41 -11.02 4.51 -6.14
N ALA A 42 -10.73 3.47 -5.36
CA ALA A 42 -11.63 2.34 -5.10
C ALA A 42 -12.96 2.71 -4.45
N ARG A 43 -13.12 3.92 -3.89
CA ARG A 43 -14.42 4.40 -3.36
C ARG A 43 -15.38 4.88 -4.46
N HIS A 44 -14.85 5.17 -5.63
CA HIS A 44 -15.58 5.78 -6.73
C HIS A 44 -15.55 4.94 -8.02
N ASP A 45 -14.72 3.90 -8.06
CA ASP A 45 -14.54 3.04 -9.22
C ASP A 45 -14.48 1.56 -8.80
N ASP A 46 -15.47 0.79 -9.25
CA ASP A 46 -15.63 -0.62 -8.93
C ASP A 46 -14.47 -1.48 -9.46
N ALA A 47 -13.82 -1.08 -10.55
CA ALA A 47 -12.65 -1.80 -11.08
C ALA A 47 -11.47 -1.73 -10.10
N PHE A 48 -11.28 -0.58 -9.45
CA PHE A 48 -10.28 -0.42 -8.39
C PHE A 48 -10.69 -1.16 -7.11
N ALA A 49 -11.97 -1.13 -6.75
CA ALA A 49 -12.48 -1.85 -5.59
C ALA A 49 -12.21 -3.37 -5.70
N LEU A 50 -12.40 -3.94 -6.89
CA LEU A 50 -12.16 -5.37 -7.15
C LEU A 50 -10.67 -5.75 -6.99
N GLU A 51 -9.76 -4.85 -7.36
CA GLU A 51 -8.31 -5.10 -7.30
C GLU A 51 -7.69 -4.75 -5.94
N LEU A 52 -8.36 -3.97 -5.10
CA LEU A 52 -7.83 -3.53 -3.80
C LEU A 52 -7.41 -4.71 -2.88
N PRO A 53 -8.18 -5.81 -2.72
CA PRO A 53 -7.74 -6.96 -1.94
C PRO A 53 -6.47 -7.62 -2.50
N ARG A 54 -6.33 -7.67 -3.84
CA ARG A 54 -5.16 -8.24 -4.51
C ARG A 54 -3.92 -7.37 -4.28
N PHE A 55 -4.11 -6.05 -4.32
CA PHE A 55 -3.05 -5.11 -4.01
C PHE A 55 -2.60 -5.23 -2.55
N LEU A 56 -3.54 -5.29 -1.59
CA LEU A 56 -3.23 -5.51 -0.18
C LEU A 56 -2.43 -6.79 0.03
N ALA A 57 -2.86 -7.92 -0.57
CA ALA A 57 -2.11 -9.18 -0.52
C ALA A 57 -0.69 -9.06 -1.10
N ALA A 58 -0.50 -8.23 -2.13
CA ALA A 58 0.83 -7.97 -2.68
C ALA A 58 1.72 -7.13 -1.75
N ILE A 59 1.14 -6.15 -1.03
CA ILE A 59 1.86 -5.37 0.00
C ILE A 59 2.38 -6.32 1.10
N TRP A 60 1.53 -7.23 1.59
CA TRP A 60 1.89 -8.25 2.57
C TRP A 60 2.94 -9.26 2.08
N ARG A 61 3.17 -9.36 0.76
CA ARG A 61 4.27 -10.16 0.18
C ARG A 61 5.57 -9.38 0.03
N VAL A 62 5.52 -8.04 0.06
CA VAL A 62 6.69 -7.16 -0.07
C VAL A 62 7.26 -6.77 1.29
N PHE A 63 6.38 -6.65 2.29
CA PHE A 63 6.73 -6.26 3.65
C PHE A 63 6.25 -7.31 4.64
N ASN A 64 7.03 -7.53 5.70
CA ASN A 64 6.60 -8.35 6.82
C ASN A 64 5.66 -7.55 7.77
N GLU A 65 5.01 -8.27 8.68
CA GLU A 65 4.05 -7.68 9.63
C GLU A 65 4.68 -6.58 10.52
N TYR A 66 5.92 -6.77 10.96
CA TYR A 66 6.61 -5.83 11.83
C TYR A 66 6.98 -4.53 11.11
N GLU A 67 7.41 -4.62 9.85
CA GLU A 67 7.67 -3.47 8.98
C GLU A 67 6.40 -2.62 8.81
N LEU A 68 5.25 -3.27 8.55
CA LEU A 68 3.97 -2.60 8.38
C LEU A 68 3.44 -2.02 9.70
N ALA A 69 3.46 -2.79 10.78
CA ALA A 69 3.00 -2.35 12.09
C ALA A 69 3.83 -1.18 12.63
N GLY A 70 5.16 -1.26 12.51
CA GLY A 70 6.07 -0.18 12.88
C GLY A 70 5.80 1.09 12.07
N TYR A 71 5.66 0.94 10.75
CA TYR A 71 5.35 2.08 9.87
C TYR A 71 4.03 2.76 10.23
N VAL A 72 2.96 1.97 10.39
CA VAL A 72 1.63 2.47 10.76
C VAL A 72 1.66 3.14 12.13
N GLY A 73 2.42 2.60 13.08
CA GLY A 73 2.60 3.18 14.41
C GLY A 73 3.20 4.59 14.39
N MET A 74 4.19 4.81 13.51
CA MET A 74 4.91 6.09 13.35
C MET A 74 4.09 7.16 12.61
N GLN A 75 2.96 6.82 11.97
CA GLN A 75 2.15 7.79 11.23
C GLN A 75 1.34 8.71 12.15
N LYS A 76 1.02 9.90 11.63
CA LYS A 76 0.10 10.86 12.27
C LYS A 76 -1.27 10.20 12.52
N PRO A 77 -2.02 10.58 13.58
CA PRO A 77 -3.25 9.89 13.99
C PRO A 77 -4.27 9.65 12.87
N THR A 78 -4.51 10.64 12.01
CA THR A 78 -5.44 10.55 10.88
C THR A 78 -5.02 9.51 9.85
N VAL A 79 -3.74 9.55 9.44
CA VAL A 79 -3.18 8.60 8.46
C VAL A 79 -3.14 7.20 9.06
N ARG A 80 -2.74 7.08 10.32
CA ARG A 80 -2.72 5.81 11.06
C ARG A 80 -4.10 5.15 11.11
N ARG A 81 -5.16 5.91 11.37
CA ARG A 81 -6.54 5.38 11.37
C ARG A 81 -6.93 4.85 9.99
N GLN A 82 -6.63 5.61 8.94
CA GLN A 82 -6.90 5.20 7.56
C GLN A 82 -6.14 3.90 7.20
N LEU A 83 -4.85 3.85 7.47
CA LEU A 83 -4.02 2.67 7.16
C LEU A 83 -4.46 1.44 7.96
N ARG A 84 -4.87 1.61 9.21
CA ARG A 84 -5.38 0.50 10.02
C ARG A 84 -6.66 -0.11 9.43
N ALA A 85 -7.57 0.75 8.97
CA ALA A 85 -8.80 0.30 8.33
C ALA A 85 -8.54 -0.46 7.01
N LEU A 86 -7.43 -0.16 6.32
CA LEU A 86 -7.08 -0.82 5.05
C LEU A 86 -6.26 -2.10 5.25
N LEU A 87 -5.37 -2.15 6.24
CA LEU A 87 -4.40 -3.24 6.38
C LEU A 87 -4.79 -4.33 7.39
N TYR A 88 -5.65 -4.02 8.36
CA TYR A 88 -5.98 -4.94 9.47
C TYR A 88 -7.49 -5.25 9.60
N PHE A 89 -8.32 -4.63 8.75
CA PHE A 89 -9.74 -4.98 8.63
C PHE A 89 -9.95 -5.56 7.22
N SER A 90 -9.71 -6.86 7.09
CA SER A 90 -10.07 -7.69 5.93
C SER A 90 -10.62 -9.00 6.43
#